data_AF-A0A317DZF1-F1
#
_entry.id   AF-A0A317DZF1-F1
#
_cell.length_a   1.000
_cell.length_b   1.000
_cell.length_c   1.000
_cell.angle_alpha   90.00
_cell.angle_beta   90.00
_cell.angle_gamma   90.00
#
_symmetry.space_group_name_H-M   'P 1'
#
loop_
_entity.id
_entity.type
_entity.pdbx_description
1 polymer ?
#
loop_
_entity_poly.entity_id
_entity_poly.type
_entity_poly.pdbx_seq_one_letter_code
_entity_poly.pdbx_strand_id
1 'polypeptide(L)'
;MPTESRSIAFSPQEIVTAVADFHVRRKLPIPKGKVVGLEFSPPPDIEGTFQILADGADTPANFVLNSTTLAAALVFYCINRSIPLPALATKQLRRKGDGLELVVSNMRRG
;
A
#
# COMPACT_ATOMS: atom_id res chain seq x y z
N MET A 1 9.23 19.84 -24.82
CA MET A 1 9.38 18.36 -24.79
C MET A 1 8.27 17.76 -23.94
N PRO A 2 7.63 16.65 -24.33
CA PRO A 2 6.64 15.99 -23.50
C PRO A 2 7.29 15.35 -22.27
N THR A 3 6.51 15.25 -21.19
CA THR A 3 6.87 14.57 -19.94
C THR A 3 5.87 13.45 -19.72
N GLU A 4 6.35 12.22 -19.57
CA GLU A 4 5.52 11.06 -19.24
C GLU A 4 5.50 10.88 -17.71
N SER A 5 4.31 10.76 -17.14
CA SER A 5 4.10 10.39 -15.75
C SER A 5 3.21 9.15 -15.69
N ARG A 6 3.51 8.26 -14.74
CA ARG A 6 2.73 7.05 -14.52
C ARG A 6 2.27 6.99 -13.07
N SER A 7 0.99 6.74 -12.87
CA SER A 7 0.45 6.44 -11.56
C SER A 7 -0.41 5.18 -11.61
N ILE A 8 -0.46 4.46 -10.49
CA ILE A 8 -1.31 3.29 -10.31
C ILE A 8 -2.13 3.55 -9.05
N ALA A 9 -3.45 3.61 -9.19
CA ALA A 9 -4.37 3.76 -8.07
C ALA A 9 -4.80 2.38 -7.56
N PHE A 10 -4.92 2.26 -6.25
CA PHE A 10 -5.32 1.05 -5.57
C PHE A 10 -6.55 1.35 -4.72
N SER A 11 -7.57 0.52 -4.85
CA SER A 11 -8.73 0.53 -3.97
C SER A 11 -8.37 0.02 -2.56
N PRO A 12 -9.18 0.33 -1.53
CA PRO A 12 -8.96 -0.20 -0.17
C PRO A 12 -8.80 -1.72 -0.12
N GLN A 13 -9.59 -2.46 -0.90
CA GLN A 13 -9.55 -3.92 -0.95
C GLN A 13 -8.23 -4.44 -1.55
N GLU A 14 -7.74 -3.79 -2.60
CA GLU A 14 -6.45 -4.14 -3.21
C GLU A 14 -5.29 -3.84 -2.25
N ILE A 15 -5.37 -2.76 -1.47
CA ILE A 15 -4.37 -2.41 -0.46
C ILE A 15 -4.33 -3.47 0.65
N VAL A 16 -5.49 -3.87 1.17
CA VAL A 16 -5.60 -4.96 2.17
C VAL A 16 -4.99 -6.25 1.63
N THR A 17 -5.34 -6.62 0.39
CA THR A 17 -4.83 -7.83 -0.25
C THR A 17 -3.31 -7.76 -0.43
N ALA A 18 -2.79 -6.62 -0.91
CA ALA A 18 -1.36 -6.39 -1.11
C ALA A 18 -0.57 -6.51 0.20
N VAL A 19 -1.07 -5.92 1.28
CA VAL A 19 -0.44 -5.98 2.60
C VAL A 19 -0.45 -7.39 3.17
N ALA A 20 -1.57 -8.10 3.06
CA ALA A 20 -1.69 -9.48 3.52
C ALA A 20 -0.73 -10.40 2.76
N ASP A 21 -0.74 -10.36 1.43
CA ASP A 21 0.16 -11.16 0.58
C ASP A 21 1.63 -10.88 0.88
N PHE A 22 1.98 -9.60 1.06
CA PHE A 22 3.34 -9.18 1.40
C PHE A 22 3.79 -9.74 2.75
N HIS A 23 2.95 -9.65 3.79
CA HIS A 23 3.28 -10.17 5.12
C HIS A 23 3.42 -11.70 5.11
N VAL A 24 2.50 -12.40 4.46
CA VAL A 24 2.55 -13.87 4.31
C VAL A 24 3.85 -14.28 3.60
N ARG A 25 4.18 -13.62 2.48
CA ARG A 25 5.39 -13.93 1.70
C ARG A 25 6.68 -13.59 2.42
N ARG A 26 6.69 -12.53 3.24
CA ARG A 26 7.85 -12.12 4.05
C ARG A 26 7.89 -12.77 5.43
N LYS A 27 6.92 -13.62 5.77
CA LYS A 27 6.76 -14.23 7.10
C LYS A 27 6.75 -13.19 8.23
N LEU A 28 6.16 -12.04 7.96
CA LEU A 28 5.96 -10.97 8.94
C LEU A 28 4.68 -11.23 9.73
N PRO A 29 4.65 -10.89 11.03
CA PRO A 29 3.44 -11.04 11.82
C PRO A 29 2.34 -10.11 11.29
N ILE A 30 1.14 -10.67 11.12
CA ILE A 30 -0.08 -9.93 10.82
C ILE A 30 -1.16 -10.37 11.82
N PRO A 31 -1.93 -9.43 12.41
CA PRO A 31 -3.00 -9.81 13.31
C PRO A 31 -4.03 -10.71 12.62
N LYS A 32 -4.49 -11.74 13.31
CA LYS A 32 -5.55 -12.63 12.81
C LYS A 32 -6.90 -11.93 12.94
N GLY A 33 -7.75 -12.11 11.94
CA GLY A 33 -9.10 -11.56 11.93
C GLY A 33 -9.49 -11.01 10.57
N LYS A 34 -10.62 -10.30 10.53
CA LYS A 34 -11.15 -9.64 9.35
C LYS A 34 -10.81 -8.15 9.40
N VAL A 35 -10.29 -7.60 8.31
CA VAL A 35 -10.16 -6.14 8.17
C VAL A 35 -11.57 -5.54 8.05
N VAL A 36 -11.94 -4.70 9.00
CA VAL A 36 -13.24 -4.01 9.06
C VAL A 36 -13.15 -2.53 8.70
N GLY A 37 -11.93 -1.97 8.68
CA GLY A 37 -11.68 -0.60 8.30
C GLY A 37 -10.23 -0.37 7.86
N LEU A 38 -10.04 0.67 7.06
CA LEU A 38 -8.73 1.12 6.58
C LEU A 38 -8.76 2.64 6.50
N GLU A 39 -7.86 3.27 7.25
CA GLU A 39 -7.69 4.72 7.26
C GLU A 39 -6.25 5.10 6.95
N PHE A 40 -6.06 6.30 6.41
CA PHE A 40 -4.74 6.85 6.13
C PHE A 40 -4.54 8.16 6.88
N SER A 41 -3.36 8.31 7.47
CA SER A 41 -2.94 9.59 8.06
C SER A 41 -2.95 10.72 7.02
N PRO A 42 -3.11 11.97 7.47
CA PRO A 42 -2.93 13.12 6.60
C PRO A 42 -1.47 13.26 6.15
N PRO A 43 -1.20 13.92 5.00
CA PRO A 43 0.16 14.24 4.57
C PRO A 43 0.92 15.05 5.63
N PRO A 44 2.26 14.98 5.68
CA PRO A 44 3.17 14.45 4.65
C PRO A 44 3.48 12.95 4.77
N ASP A 45 3.36 12.37 5.97
CA ASP A 45 3.72 10.98 6.26
C ASP A 45 2.48 10.09 6.14
N ILE A 46 2.44 9.26 5.10
CA ILE A 46 1.32 8.32 4.88
C ILE A 46 1.54 7.07 5.72
N GLU A 47 0.68 6.87 6.71
CA GLU A 47 0.56 5.67 7.51
C GLU A 47 -0.82 5.07 7.26
N GLY A 48 -0.89 3.76 7.14
CA GLY A 48 -2.13 3.01 6.94
C GLY A 48 -2.51 2.32 8.24
N THR A 49 -3.66 2.68 8.78
CA THR A 49 -4.25 2.05 9.96
C THR A 49 -5.30 1.05 9.52
N PHE A 50 -4.99 -0.24 9.69
CA PHE A 50 -5.89 -1.35 9.42
C PHE A 50 -6.61 -1.71 10.72
N GLN A 51 -7.93 -1.62 10.72
CA GLN A 51 -8.77 -2.06 11.83
C GLN A 51 -9.12 -3.53 11.61
N ILE A 52 -8.59 -4.41 12.46
CA ILE A 52 -8.73 -5.86 12.33
C ILE A 52 -9.57 -6.38 13.49
N LEU A 53 -10.73 -6.95 13.17
CA LEU A 53 -11.61 -7.60 14.13
C LEU A 53 -11.26 -9.08 14.22
N ALA A 54 -10.77 -9.53 15.37
CA ALA A 54 -10.52 -10.95 15.63
C ALA A 54 -11.83 -11.69 15.92
N ASP A 55 -11.86 -13.00 15.65
CA ASP A 55 -12.98 -13.87 16.02
C ASP A 55 -13.19 -13.84 17.54
N GLY A 56 -14.39 -13.43 17.96
CA GLY A 56 -14.78 -13.35 19.38
C GLY A 56 -14.33 -12.08 20.10
N ALA A 57 -13.73 -11.10 19.41
CA ALA A 57 -13.45 -9.78 19.96
C ALA A 57 -14.60 -8.81 19.63
N ASP A 58 -14.98 -7.97 20.61
CA ASP A 58 -15.95 -6.88 20.39
C ASP A 58 -15.31 -5.64 19.77
N THR A 59 -13.99 -5.46 19.94
CA THR A 59 -13.28 -4.27 19.48
C THR A 59 -12.22 -4.61 18.43
N PRO A 60 -12.13 -3.83 17.33
CA PRO A 60 -11.08 -4.02 16.35
C PRO A 60 -9.73 -3.56 16.90
N ALA A 61 -8.67 -4.33 16.61
CA ALA A 61 -7.31 -3.95 16.88
C ALA A 61 -6.76 -3.09 15.73
N ASN A 62 -6.00 -2.04 16.08
CA ASN A 62 -5.33 -1.20 15.10
C ASN A 62 -3.97 -1.78 14.73
N PHE A 63 -3.77 -2.02 13.44
CA PHE A 63 -2.50 -2.43 12.86
C PHE A 63 -1.99 -1.33 11.94
N VAL A 64 -0.92 -0.66 12.35
CA VAL A 64 -0.41 0.54 11.66
C VAL A 64 0.83 0.18 10.85
N LEU A 65 0.85 0.61 9.59
CA LEU A 65 1.98 0.44 8.68
C LEU A 65 2.45 1.79 8.13
N ASN A 66 3.77 1.99 8.10
CA ASN A 66 4.36 3.19 7.51
C ASN A 66 4.34 3.16 5.97
N SER A 67 4.56 4.34 5.38
CA SER A 67 4.60 4.56 3.93
C SER A 67 5.55 3.63 3.18
N THR A 68 6.71 3.33 3.77
CA THR A 68 7.73 2.47 3.16
C THR A 68 7.22 1.04 3.02
N THR A 69 6.59 0.51 4.07
CA THR A 69 6.05 -0.85 4.09
C THR A 69 4.84 -0.97 3.16
N LEU A 70 3.95 0.04 3.16
CA LEU A 70 2.84 0.12 2.22
C LEU A 70 3.32 0.16 0.77
N ALA A 71 4.33 0.97 0.46
CA ALA A 71 4.87 1.08 -0.89
C ALA A 71 5.49 -0.25 -1.35
N ALA A 72 6.24 -0.91 -0.47
CA ALA A 72 6.82 -2.23 -0.74
C ALA A 72 5.73 -3.30 -1.00
N ALA A 73 4.66 -3.31 -0.21
CA ALA A 73 3.54 -4.23 -0.40
C ALA A 73 2.80 -3.99 -1.73
N LEU A 74 2.56 -2.73 -2.10
CA LEU A 74 1.90 -2.38 -3.37
C LEU A 74 2.78 -2.67 -4.59
N VAL A 75 4.09 -2.43 -4.50
CA VAL A 75 5.04 -2.84 -5.53
C VAL A 75 5.05 -4.37 -5.69
N PHE A 76 5.06 -5.10 -4.58
CA PHE A 76 5.00 -6.56 -4.59
C PHE A 76 3.70 -7.08 -5.23
N TYR A 77 2.57 -6.45 -4.93
CA TYR A 77 1.28 -6.76 -5.53
C TYR A 77 1.30 -6.58 -7.06
N CYS A 78 1.86 -5.47 -7.56
CA CYS A 78 2.04 -5.25 -8.98
C CYS A 78 2.91 -6.32 -9.64
N ILE A 79 4.04 -6.68 -9.02
CA ILE A 79 4.95 -7.72 -9.54
C ILE A 79 4.22 -9.06 -9.65
N ASN A 80 3.51 -9.48 -8.60
CA ASN A 80 2.77 -10.75 -8.60
C ASN A 80 1.66 -10.80 -9.66
N ARG A 81 1.09 -9.65 -10.02
CA ARG A 81 0.05 -9.53 -11.05
C ARG A 81 0.59 -9.19 -12.43
N SER A 82 1.91 -9.21 -12.61
CA SER A 82 2.57 -8.83 -13.87
C SER A 82 2.18 -7.43 -14.37
N ILE A 83 1.84 -6.52 -13.46
CA ILE A 83 1.61 -5.10 -13.77
C ILE A 83 2.99 -4.47 -13.95
N PRO A 84 3.34 -3.97 -15.14
CA PRO A 84 4.70 -3.51 -15.41
C PRO A 84 5.02 -2.32 -14.52
N LEU A 85 6.17 -2.35 -13.85
CA LEU A 85 6.69 -1.23 -13.07
C LEU A 85 8.10 -0.88 -13.54
N PRO A 86 8.41 0.40 -13.79
CA PRO A 86 9.77 0.84 -14.08
C PRO A 86 10.73 0.45 -12.95
N ALA A 87 11.80 -0.26 -13.29
CA ALA A 87 12.81 -0.71 -12.33
C ALA A 87 13.56 0.49 -11.71
N LEU A 88 13.96 1.45 -12.55
CA LEU A 88 14.74 2.64 -12.18
C LEU A 88 13.88 3.90 -12.15
N ALA A 89 12.94 3.95 -11.21
CA ALA A 89 12.10 5.12 -10.99
C ALA A 89 11.86 5.37 -9.51
N THR A 90 11.71 6.64 -9.16
CA THR A 90 11.29 7.06 -7.83
C THR A 90 9.82 6.71 -7.67
N LYS A 91 9.51 5.94 -6.62
CA LYS A 91 8.16 5.49 -6.30
C LYS A 91 7.71 6.22 -5.05
N GLN A 92 6.63 6.99 -5.13
CA GLN A 92 6.06 7.71 -4.01
C GLN A 92 4.60 7.32 -3.83
N LEU A 93 4.18 7.16 -2.58
CA LEU A 93 2.77 7.02 -2.27
C LEU A 93 2.10 8.37 -2.14
N ARG A 94 0.86 8.44 -2.63
CA ARG A 94 -0.06 9.55 -2.41
C ARG A 94 -1.40 9.00 -2.01
N ARG A 95 -2.14 9.76 -1.20
CA ARG A 95 -3.54 9.45 -0.93
C ARG A 95 -4.39 9.85 -2.14
N LYS A 96 -5.36 9.02 -2.51
CA LYS A 96 -6.32 9.30 -3.59
C LYS A 96 -7.71 8.86 -3.14
N GLY A 97 -8.49 9.82 -2.64
CA GLY A 97 -9.76 9.53 -1.96
C GLY A 97 -9.52 8.64 -0.73
N ASP A 98 -10.17 7.49 -0.72
CA ASP A 98 -10.03 6.45 0.32
C ASP A 98 -8.96 5.39 -0.01
N GLY A 99 -8.31 5.53 -1.17
CA GLY A 99 -7.25 4.64 -1.61
C GLY A 99 -5.86 5.27 -1.60
N LEU A 100 -4.91 4.53 -2.16
CA LEU A 100 -3.54 4.97 -2.37
C LEU A 100 -3.21 4.98 -3.85
N GLU A 101 -2.32 5.88 -4.24
CA GLU A 101 -1.76 5.96 -5.57
C GLU A 101 -0.23 5.85 -5.48
N LEU A 102 0.34 4.91 -6.23
CA LEU A 102 1.78 4.81 -6.43
C LEU A 102 2.16 5.66 -7.64
N VAL A 103 2.76 6.81 -7.38
CA VAL A 103 3.29 7.70 -8.41
C VAL A 103 4.71 7.27 -8.74
N VAL A 104 4.95 7.02 -10.03
CA VAL A 104 6.23 6.59 -10.55
C VAL A 104 6.80 7.71 -11.41
N SER A 105 7.93 8.25 -10.95
CA SER A 105 8.63 9.37 -11.60
C SER A 105 10.01 8.92 -12.05
N ASN A 106 10.27 8.94 -13.35
CA ASN A 106 11.62 8.74 -13.87
C ASN A 106 12.46 9.97 -13.51
N MET A 107 13.52 9.77 -12.72
CA MET A 107 14.52 10.80 -12.51
C MET A 107 15.32 10.91 -13.82
N ARG A 108 15.12 11.99 -14.60
CA ARG A 108 16.05 12.31 -15.69
C ARG A 108 17.42 12.55 -15.03
N ARG A 109 18.36 11.64 -15.22
CA ARG A 109 19.78 11.98 -15.02
C ARG A 109 20.10 13.00 -16.13
N GLY A 110 20.30 14.25 -15.72
CA GLY A 110 20.89 15.27 -16.58
C GLY A 110 22.35 14.96 -16.87
#